data_AF-A0A7V8Y0D5-F1
#
_entry.id   AF-A0A7V8Y0D5-F1
#
_cell.length_a   1.000
_cell.length_b   1.000
_cell.length_c   1.000
_cell.angle_alpha   90.00
_cell.angle_beta   90.00
_cell.angle_gamma   90.00
#
_symmetry.space_group_name_H-M   'P 1'
#
loop_
_entity.id
_entity.type
_entity.pdbx_description
1 polymer ?
#
loop_
_entity_poly.entity_id
_entity_poly.type
_entity_poly.pdbx_seq_one_letter_code
_entity_poly.pdbx_strand_id
1 'polypeptide(L)'
;MEDRVPYAGVTDELAKAWELVQAGDLPGVMRHLRLNAEKLAISDIAKVVEQAAAQAGFDDLVAASSALAADPDQPQNLFDFGYGCIERGISYLAVPALTAALDRVPDSPVVLTELVAALEDEGRHRDAVAVLTERGAALRAWPDRYLLVFNSIMAGDLAGAKAQFGQLTAPDDEQWQPAYERVWRMLDRAATVGTVSVLDNRDLRGWHFVLTGGVLATLSPYGFDQGMTGRYAYTQDGYDRCLLGLLRARVILAATGRRPRTVSLLPDRSSQALGLAAAEVFGLRPEPFSARRQDTLVVAYDLTAAGDELMAQLRERTDGQVLYEHATCWTDPPTVTADISTVLHQTVVAPWGEHLRHTASGPPQPAPADDRSVRELAAEITRADPTPDSGDGETPADLDDTLTRFAAGVAGSWLTGPRGRASASPGPVPSSRFL
;
A
#
# COMPACT_ATOMS: atom_id res chain seq x y z
N MET A 1 3.24 49.60 -6.92
CA MET A 1 4.33 49.23 -7.85
C MET A 1 4.89 47.94 -7.30
N GLU A 2 4.16 46.85 -7.55
CA GLU A 2 4.50 45.51 -7.11
C GLU A 2 5.34 44.86 -8.21
N ASP A 3 6.60 44.57 -7.87
CA ASP A 3 7.50 43.77 -8.67
C ASP A 3 6.97 42.33 -8.72
N ARG A 4 6.45 41.94 -9.88
CA ARG A 4 6.31 40.53 -10.27
C ARG A 4 7.66 40.08 -10.84
N VAL A 5 8.33 39.20 -10.09
CA VAL A 5 9.54 38.47 -10.52
C VAL A 5 9.25 37.71 -11.83
N PRO A 6 10.18 37.65 -12.82
CA PRO A 6 9.90 37.01 -14.10
C PRO A 6 9.93 35.47 -14.00
N TYR A 7 8.93 34.84 -14.62
CA TYR A 7 8.77 33.40 -14.86
C TYR A 7 9.87 32.85 -15.80
N ALA A 8 11.06 32.54 -15.29
CA ALA A 8 12.12 31.90 -16.09
C ALA A 8 12.04 30.35 -16.09
N GLY A 9 11.33 29.73 -15.15
CA GLY A 9 11.32 28.27 -14.99
C GLY A 9 10.32 27.49 -15.85
N VAL A 10 9.17 28.07 -16.22
CA VAL A 10 8.09 27.33 -16.89
C VAL A 10 8.44 26.92 -18.33
N THR A 11 9.21 27.75 -19.04
CA THR A 11 9.70 27.43 -20.40
C THR A 11 10.72 26.31 -20.40
N ASP A 12 11.57 26.23 -19.38
CA ASP A 12 12.64 25.25 -19.29
C ASP A 12 12.09 23.85 -18.99
N GLU A 13 11.10 23.74 -18.10
CA GLU A 13 10.45 22.47 -17.80
C GLU A 13 9.71 21.89 -19.02
N LEU A 14 9.02 22.73 -19.81
CA LEU A 14 8.35 22.28 -21.02
C LEU A 14 9.35 21.87 -22.12
N ALA A 15 10.41 22.66 -22.30
CA ALA A 15 11.48 22.32 -23.25
C ALA A 15 12.11 20.97 -22.91
N LYS A 16 12.36 20.72 -21.61
CA LYS A 16 12.93 19.45 -21.16
C LYS A 16 12.01 18.25 -21.44
N ALA A 17 10.71 18.41 -21.24
CA ALA A 17 9.74 17.38 -21.56
C ALA A 17 9.77 17.01 -23.06
N TRP A 18 9.87 18.01 -23.94
CA TRP A 18 10.00 17.81 -25.38
C TRP A 18 11.31 17.12 -25.78
N GLU A 19 12.45 17.48 -25.16
CA GLU A 19 13.72 16.79 -25.38
C GLU A 19 13.61 15.29 -25.08
N LEU A 20 12.96 14.94 -23.96
CA LEU A 20 12.77 13.54 -23.53
C LEU A 20 11.87 12.77 -24.51
N VAL A 21 10.78 13.38 -24.99
CA VAL A 21 9.92 12.80 -26.02
C VAL A 21 10.69 12.59 -27.33
N GLN A 22 11.49 13.56 -27.77
CA GLN A 22 12.29 13.45 -29.00
C GLN A 22 13.38 12.37 -28.89
N ALA A 23 13.92 12.17 -27.69
CA ALA A 23 14.87 11.11 -27.41
C ALA A 23 14.21 9.71 -27.29
N GLY A 24 12.88 9.62 -27.28
CA GLY A 24 12.14 8.38 -27.06
C GLY A 24 12.19 7.87 -25.61
N ASP A 25 12.59 8.71 -24.66
CA ASP A 25 12.69 8.36 -23.23
C ASP A 25 11.34 8.55 -22.52
N LEU A 26 10.35 7.72 -22.85
CA LEU A 26 9.01 7.79 -22.26
C LEU A 26 9.02 7.71 -20.71
N PRO A 27 9.80 6.82 -20.07
CA PRO A 27 9.92 6.81 -18.61
C PRO A 27 10.47 8.13 -18.06
N GLY A 28 11.46 8.72 -18.75
CA GLY A 28 11.97 10.05 -18.45
C GLY A 28 10.90 11.13 -18.54
N VAL A 29 10.08 11.14 -19.61
CA VAL A 29 8.97 12.08 -19.78
C VAL A 29 8.00 11.98 -18.60
N MET A 30 7.56 10.77 -18.24
CA MET A 30 6.59 10.58 -17.15
C MET A 30 7.18 11.02 -15.80
N ARG A 31 8.45 10.68 -15.52
CA ARG A 31 9.12 11.12 -14.30
C ARG A 31 9.23 12.65 -14.22
N HIS A 32 9.57 13.28 -15.35
CA HIS A 32 9.69 14.73 -15.45
C HIS A 32 8.36 15.44 -15.25
N LEU A 33 7.30 14.97 -15.92
CA LEU A 33 5.96 15.50 -15.78
C LEU A 33 5.42 15.30 -14.36
N ARG A 34 5.69 14.16 -13.71
CA ARG A 34 5.27 13.90 -12.31
C ARG A 34 5.78 14.96 -11.34
N LEU A 35 6.97 15.51 -11.58
CA LEU A 35 7.60 16.51 -10.73
C LEU A 35 7.19 17.96 -11.07
N ASN A 36 6.64 18.19 -12.28
CA ASN A 36 6.52 19.53 -12.84
C ASN A 36 5.16 19.87 -13.47
N ALA A 37 4.23 18.91 -13.61
CA ALA A 37 2.96 19.13 -14.28
C ALA A 37 2.15 20.29 -13.70
N GLU A 38 2.12 20.46 -12.38
CA GLU A 38 1.40 21.56 -11.71
C GLU A 38 1.96 22.96 -12.07
N LYS A 39 3.17 23.05 -12.65
CA LYS A 39 3.80 24.29 -13.09
C LYS A 39 3.52 24.63 -14.56
N LEU A 40 2.98 23.68 -15.32
CA LEU A 40 2.78 23.78 -16.77
C LEU A 40 1.30 24.02 -17.10
N ALA A 41 1.04 24.68 -18.23
CA ALA A 41 -0.32 24.79 -18.75
C ALA A 41 -0.82 23.42 -19.22
N ILE A 42 -2.06 23.05 -18.90
CA ILE A 42 -2.60 21.74 -19.25
C ILE A 42 -2.63 21.49 -20.76
N SER A 43 -2.83 22.55 -21.56
CA SER A 43 -2.75 22.49 -23.02
C SER A 43 -1.35 22.12 -23.55
N ASP A 44 -0.30 22.49 -22.83
CA ASP A 44 1.08 22.16 -23.22
C ASP A 44 1.47 20.77 -22.75
N ILE A 45 1.01 20.36 -21.56
CA ILE A 45 1.08 18.97 -21.11
C ILE A 45 0.40 18.05 -22.13
N ALA A 46 -0.81 18.41 -22.58
CA ALA A 46 -1.56 17.61 -23.53
C ALA A 46 -0.76 17.36 -24.83
N LYS A 47 -0.08 18.37 -25.38
CA LYS A 47 0.76 18.18 -26.58
C LYS A 47 1.94 17.23 -26.35
N VAL A 48 2.58 17.31 -25.18
CA VAL A 48 3.68 16.40 -24.82
C VAL A 48 3.16 14.98 -24.66
N VAL A 49 2.03 14.81 -23.98
CA VAL A 49 1.39 13.52 -23.74
C VAL A 49 0.86 12.91 -25.03
N GLU A 50 0.29 13.70 -25.96
CA GLU A 50 -0.12 13.24 -27.29
C GLU A 50 1.03 12.53 -28.01
N GLN A 51 2.22 13.14 -28.01
CA GLN A 51 3.38 12.60 -28.70
C GLN A 51 3.97 11.38 -27.97
N ALA A 52 4.02 11.41 -26.64
CA ALA A 52 4.43 10.26 -25.84
C ALA A 52 3.46 9.06 -26.02
N ALA A 53 2.15 9.33 -26.03
CA ALA A 53 1.10 8.34 -26.25
C ALA A 53 1.17 7.74 -27.65
N ALA A 54 1.45 8.54 -28.68
CA ALA A 54 1.64 8.06 -30.05
C ALA A 54 2.84 7.10 -30.16
N GLN A 55 3.96 7.42 -29.50
CA GLN A 55 5.13 6.52 -29.45
C GLN A 55 4.83 5.22 -28.68
N ALA A 56 3.96 5.27 -27.67
CA ALA A 56 3.53 4.11 -26.89
C ALA A 56 2.40 3.30 -27.55
N GLY A 57 1.73 3.83 -28.59
CA GLY A 57 0.60 3.19 -29.26
C GLY A 57 -0.75 3.31 -28.52
N PHE A 58 -0.95 4.38 -27.74
CA PHE A 58 -2.20 4.64 -27.01
C PHE A 58 -3.11 5.61 -27.78
N ASP A 59 -3.74 5.12 -28.85
CA ASP A 59 -4.54 5.94 -29.79
C ASP A 59 -5.68 6.74 -29.12
N ASP A 60 -6.29 6.20 -28.07
CA ASP A 60 -7.34 6.87 -27.30
C ASP A 60 -6.79 8.09 -26.53
N LEU A 61 -5.63 7.94 -25.88
CA LEU A 61 -4.96 9.03 -25.19
C LEU A 61 -4.38 10.07 -26.16
N VAL A 62 -3.95 9.65 -27.36
CA VAL A 62 -3.60 10.57 -28.45
C VAL A 62 -4.79 11.44 -28.81
N ALA A 63 -5.96 10.83 -29.07
CA ALA A 63 -7.16 11.55 -29.44
C ALA A 63 -7.62 12.53 -28.34
N ALA A 64 -7.66 12.07 -27.09
CA ALA A 64 -8.04 12.91 -25.94
C ALA A 64 -7.07 14.08 -25.72
N SER A 65 -5.77 13.83 -25.84
CA SER A 65 -4.74 14.87 -25.70
C SER A 65 -4.80 15.90 -26.82
N SER A 66 -5.00 15.46 -28.06
CA SER A 66 -5.13 16.34 -29.23
C SER A 66 -6.37 17.23 -29.11
N ALA A 67 -7.51 16.66 -28.69
CA ALA A 67 -8.74 17.41 -28.44
C ALA A 67 -8.55 18.48 -27.35
N LEU A 68 -7.89 18.11 -26.24
CA LEU A 68 -7.61 19.05 -25.16
C LEU A 68 -6.63 20.16 -25.57
N ALA A 69 -5.62 19.85 -26.39
CA ALA A 69 -4.70 20.86 -26.91
C ALA A 69 -5.40 21.86 -27.85
N ALA A 70 -6.41 21.41 -28.59
CA ALA A 70 -7.19 22.25 -29.51
C ALA A 70 -8.19 23.15 -28.80
N ASP A 71 -8.83 22.65 -27.74
CA ASP A 71 -9.80 23.40 -26.94
C ASP A 71 -9.64 23.06 -25.44
N PRO A 72 -8.75 23.78 -24.73
CA PRO A 72 -8.38 23.47 -23.35
C PRO A 72 -9.42 23.86 -22.30
N ASP A 73 -10.43 24.64 -22.69
CA ASP A 73 -11.48 25.10 -21.79
C ASP A 73 -12.76 24.25 -21.86
N GLN A 74 -12.88 23.37 -22.87
CA GLN A 74 -14.02 22.49 -23.03
C GLN A 74 -14.03 21.37 -21.97
N PRO A 75 -15.06 21.29 -21.10
CA PRO A 75 -15.08 20.34 -19.97
C PRO A 75 -14.96 18.87 -20.38
N GLN A 76 -15.52 18.50 -21.53
CA GLN A 76 -15.44 17.13 -22.05
C GLN A 76 -13.99 16.75 -22.40
N ASN A 77 -13.22 17.65 -23.01
CA ASN A 77 -11.83 17.36 -23.38
C ASN A 77 -10.95 17.19 -22.13
N LEU A 78 -11.18 18.01 -21.10
CA LEU A 78 -10.51 17.90 -19.81
C LEU A 78 -10.85 16.55 -19.14
N PHE A 79 -12.12 16.15 -19.18
CA PHE A 79 -12.56 14.87 -18.66
C PHE A 79 -11.94 13.69 -19.40
N ASP A 80 -12.01 13.67 -20.74
CA ASP A 80 -11.51 12.56 -21.56
C ASP A 80 -10.00 12.38 -21.40
N PHE A 81 -9.24 13.49 -21.33
CA PHE A 81 -7.81 13.45 -21.05
C PHE A 81 -7.53 12.93 -19.63
N GLY A 82 -8.28 13.41 -18.64
CA GLY A 82 -8.13 12.97 -17.25
C GLY A 82 -8.43 11.47 -17.08
N TYR A 83 -9.53 11.00 -17.65
CA TYR A 83 -9.91 9.59 -17.68
C TYR A 83 -8.83 8.74 -18.39
N GLY A 84 -8.36 9.20 -19.55
CA GLY A 84 -7.26 8.55 -20.27
C GLY A 84 -5.98 8.45 -19.43
N CYS A 85 -5.67 9.46 -18.62
CA CYS A 85 -4.53 9.43 -17.71
C CYS A 85 -4.69 8.39 -16.58
N ILE A 86 -5.88 8.27 -15.99
CA ILE A 86 -6.18 7.26 -14.96
C ILE A 86 -5.97 5.84 -15.51
N GLU A 87 -6.53 5.55 -16.70
CA GLU A 87 -6.42 4.25 -17.36
C GLU A 87 -4.98 3.84 -17.73
N ARG A 88 -4.01 4.75 -17.63
CA ARG A 88 -2.58 4.48 -17.85
C ARG A 88 -1.74 4.59 -16.58
N GLY A 89 -2.37 4.75 -15.41
CA GLY A 89 -1.67 4.86 -14.13
C GLY A 89 -0.84 6.15 -13.99
N ILE A 90 -1.21 7.21 -14.73
CA ILE A 90 -0.58 8.53 -14.68
C ILE A 90 -1.54 9.57 -14.07
N SER A 91 -2.22 9.16 -12.99
CA SER A 91 -3.28 9.91 -12.30
C SER A 91 -2.82 11.31 -11.82
N TYR A 92 -1.53 11.52 -11.55
CA TYR A 92 -0.96 12.86 -11.31
C TYR A 92 -1.23 13.88 -12.44
N LEU A 93 -1.39 13.45 -13.70
CA LEU A 93 -1.81 14.33 -14.81
C LEU A 93 -3.33 14.49 -14.89
N ALA A 94 -4.09 13.51 -14.40
CA ALA A 94 -5.53 13.56 -14.36
C ALA A 94 -6.04 14.59 -13.35
N VAL A 95 -5.41 14.70 -12.18
CA VAL A 95 -5.81 15.61 -11.09
C VAL A 95 -6.02 17.06 -11.57
N PRO A 96 -5.05 17.74 -12.20
CA PRO A 96 -5.26 19.12 -12.66
C PRO A 96 -6.33 19.24 -13.76
N ALA A 97 -6.43 18.26 -14.68
CA ALA A 97 -7.44 18.28 -15.74
C ALA A 97 -8.87 18.10 -15.18
N LEU A 98 -9.07 17.11 -14.31
CA LEU A 98 -10.37 16.81 -13.70
C LEU A 98 -10.80 17.88 -12.70
N THR A 99 -9.86 18.52 -12.00
CA THR A 99 -10.14 19.71 -11.19
C THR A 99 -10.69 20.84 -12.06
N ALA A 100 -10.00 21.15 -13.17
CA ALA A 100 -10.44 22.18 -14.11
C ALA A 100 -11.80 21.82 -14.75
N ALA A 101 -12.05 20.55 -15.06
CA ALA A 101 -13.36 20.10 -15.55
C ALA A 101 -14.44 20.33 -14.50
N LEU A 102 -14.19 19.96 -13.23
CA LEU A 102 -15.16 20.09 -12.14
C LEU A 102 -15.50 21.55 -11.85
N ASP A 103 -14.54 22.47 -11.96
CA ASP A 103 -14.80 23.91 -11.81
C ASP A 103 -15.79 24.44 -12.86
N ARG A 104 -15.80 23.84 -14.06
CA ARG A 104 -16.67 24.24 -15.17
C ARG A 104 -18.03 23.54 -15.12
N VAL A 105 -18.08 22.33 -14.57
CA VAL A 105 -19.30 21.53 -14.38
C VAL A 105 -19.43 21.05 -12.92
N PRO A 106 -19.64 21.96 -11.95
CA PRO A 106 -19.54 21.66 -10.51
C PRO A 106 -20.54 20.64 -9.99
N ASP A 107 -21.65 20.43 -10.71
CA ASP A 107 -22.69 19.47 -10.37
C ASP A 107 -22.51 18.11 -11.08
N SER A 108 -21.40 17.91 -11.80
CA SER A 108 -21.14 16.65 -12.51
C SER A 108 -20.69 15.55 -11.56
N PRO A 109 -21.51 14.51 -11.29
CA PRO A 109 -21.13 13.44 -10.39
C PRO A 109 -20.01 12.58 -10.97
N VAL A 110 -19.96 12.43 -12.31
CA VAL A 110 -18.95 11.61 -12.99
C VAL A 110 -17.57 12.27 -12.88
N VAL A 111 -17.47 13.58 -13.14
CA VAL A 111 -16.19 14.30 -13.01
C VAL A 111 -15.71 14.28 -11.55
N LEU A 112 -16.62 14.43 -10.59
CA LEU A 112 -16.31 14.33 -9.16
C LEU A 112 -15.73 12.96 -8.80
N THR A 113 -16.37 11.86 -9.23
CA THR A 113 -15.90 10.51 -8.90
C THR A 113 -14.56 10.19 -9.53
N GLU A 114 -14.33 10.60 -10.78
CA GLU A 114 -13.02 10.39 -11.43
C GLU A 114 -11.92 11.24 -10.77
N LEU A 115 -12.22 12.49 -10.38
CA LEU A 115 -11.24 13.32 -9.65
C LEU A 115 -10.86 12.67 -8.32
N VAL A 116 -11.83 12.14 -7.57
CA VAL A 116 -11.56 11.43 -6.31
C VAL A 116 -10.71 10.18 -6.57
N ALA A 117 -11.00 9.40 -7.60
CA ALA A 117 -10.19 8.24 -7.98
C ALA A 117 -8.73 8.63 -8.28
N ALA A 118 -8.52 9.68 -9.08
CA ALA A 118 -7.18 10.18 -9.39
C ALA A 118 -6.43 10.67 -8.14
N LEU A 119 -7.12 11.31 -7.20
CA LEU A 119 -6.55 11.73 -5.92
C LEU A 119 -6.20 10.52 -5.02
N GLU A 120 -7.01 9.47 -5.02
CA GLU A 120 -6.74 8.23 -4.29
C GLU A 120 -5.49 7.51 -4.82
N ASP A 121 -5.34 7.40 -6.15
CA ASP A 121 -4.16 6.80 -6.80
C ASP A 121 -2.86 7.51 -6.43
N GLU A 122 -2.92 8.83 -6.26
CA GLU A 122 -1.79 9.66 -5.84
C GLU A 122 -1.65 9.77 -4.30
N GLY A 123 -2.49 9.07 -3.54
CA GLY A 123 -2.48 9.11 -2.08
C GLY A 123 -2.88 10.47 -1.48
N ARG A 124 -3.47 11.37 -2.28
CA ARG A 124 -3.91 12.73 -1.92
C ARG A 124 -5.27 12.70 -1.21
N HIS A 125 -5.42 11.85 -0.20
CA HIS A 125 -6.70 11.62 0.49
C HIS A 125 -7.27 12.87 1.17
N ARG A 126 -6.41 13.78 1.66
CA ARG A 126 -6.87 15.07 2.23
C ARG A 126 -7.53 15.97 1.18
N ASP A 127 -7.00 15.97 -0.03
CA ASP A 127 -7.56 16.75 -1.13
C ASP A 127 -8.89 16.14 -1.59
N ALA A 128 -8.98 14.80 -1.63
CA ALA A 128 -10.24 14.10 -1.90
C ALA A 128 -11.31 14.44 -0.85
N VAL A 129 -10.94 14.48 0.44
CA VAL A 129 -11.84 14.92 1.52
C VAL A 129 -12.30 16.37 1.31
N ALA A 130 -11.40 17.29 0.94
CA ALA A 130 -11.73 18.68 0.70
C ALA A 130 -12.77 18.82 -0.42
N VAL A 131 -12.50 18.22 -1.58
CA VAL A 131 -13.38 18.26 -2.77
C VAL A 131 -14.77 17.67 -2.46
N LEU A 132 -14.84 16.56 -1.71
CA LEU A 132 -16.12 15.94 -1.34
C LEU A 132 -16.87 16.77 -0.30
N THR A 133 -16.16 17.33 0.69
CA THR A 133 -16.78 18.14 1.76
C THR A 133 -17.45 19.39 1.21
N GLU A 134 -16.89 20.01 0.17
CA GLU A 134 -17.48 21.19 -0.50
C GLU A 134 -18.88 20.92 -1.08
N ARG A 135 -19.20 19.66 -1.43
CA ARG A 135 -20.53 19.28 -1.93
C ARG A 135 -21.57 19.20 -0.80
N GLY A 136 -21.13 19.03 0.45
CA GLY A 136 -21.98 19.07 1.63
C GLY A 136 -23.21 18.17 1.52
N ALA A 137 -24.40 18.78 1.60
CA ALA A 137 -25.68 18.06 1.56
C ALA A 137 -26.02 17.47 0.18
N ALA A 138 -25.33 17.87 -0.89
CA ALA A 138 -25.55 17.35 -2.25
C ALA A 138 -24.93 15.96 -2.47
N LEU A 139 -24.08 15.48 -1.55
CA LEU A 139 -23.49 14.14 -1.64
C LEU A 139 -24.56 13.05 -1.60
N ARG A 140 -24.57 12.21 -2.62
CA ARG A 140 -25.34 10.95 -2.60
C ARG A 140 -24.77 10.04 -1.51
N ALA A 141 -25.62 9.22 -0.91
CA ALA A 141 -25.15 8.20 0.04
C ALA A 141 -24.08 7.29 -0.60
N TRP A 142 -24.33 6.88 -1.84
CA TRP A 142 -23.45 6.01 -2.61
C TRP A 142 -23.20 6.59 -4.02
N PRO A 143 -21.95 6.60 -4.51
CA PRO A 143 -20.70 6.32 -3.79
C PRO A 143 -20.17 7.51 -2.96
N ASP A 144 -20.70 8.72 -3.14
CA ASP A 144 -19.99 9.96 -2.76
C ASP A 144 -19.71 10.07 -1.26
N ARG A 145 -20.71 9.82 -0.40
CA ARG A 145 -20.52 9.87 1.07
C ARG A 145 -19.64 8.73 1.57
N TYR A 146 -19.73 7.56 0.94
CA TYR A 146 -18.82 6.47 1.20
C TYR A 146 -17.36 6.85 0.92
N LEU A 147 -17.10 7.47 -0.24
CA LEU A 147 -15.76 7.95 -0.61
C LEU A 147 -15.25 8.98 0.40
N LEU A 148 -16.13 9.86 0.91
CA LEU A 148 -15.75 10.83 1.94
C LEU A 148 -15.35 10.13 3.25
N VAL A 149 -16.11 9.12 3.70
CA VAL A 149 -15.74 8.32 4.89
C VAL A 149 -14.40 7.63 4.68
N PHE A 150 -14.25 6.93 3.55
CA PHE A 150 -13.03 6.18 3.24
C PHE A 150 -11.80 7.10 3.19
N ASN A 151 -11.87 8.20 2.44
CA ASN A 151 -10.76 9.16 2.33
C ASN A 151 -10.48 9.87 3.65
N SER A 152 -11.48 10.13 4.50
CA SER A 152 -11.26 10.69 5.84
C SER A 152 -10.44 9.73 6.71
N ILE A 153 -10.74 8.42 6.68
CA ILE A 153 -9.93 7.40 7.35
C ILE A 153 -8.50 7.40 6.79
N MET A 154 -8.35 7.38 5.46
CA MET A 154 -7.05 7.35 4.78
C MET A 154 -6.23 8.64 4.95
N ALA A 155 -6.88 9.76 5.31
CA ALA A 155 -6.24 11.02 5.65
C ALA A 155 -5.86 11.14 7.15
N GLY A 156 -6.31 10.20 7.98
CA GLY A 156 -6.15 10.21 9.43
C GLY A 156 -7.24 10.96 10.21
N ASP A 157 -8.28 11.48 9.54
CA ASP A 157 -9.40 12.18 10.17
C ASP A 157 -10.50 11.19 10.61
N LEU A 158 -10.24 10.51 11.72
CA LEU A 158 -11.20 9.57 12.30
C LEU A 158 -12.46 10.25 12.85
N ALA A 159 -12.37 11.51 13.26
CA ALA A 159 -13.52 12.25 13.77
C ALA A 159 -14.49 12.59 12.63
N GLY A 160 -13.97 13.16 11.54
CA GLY A 160 -14.73 13.42 10.32
C GLY A 160 -15.30 12.14 9.73
N ALA A 161 -14.49 11.07 9.64
CA ALA A 161 -14.95 9.77 9.14
C ALA A 161 -16.14 9.22 9.94
N LYS A 162 -16.10 9.27 11.28
CA LYS A 162 -17.21 8.83 12.14
C LYS A 162 -18.47 9.68 11.95
N ALA A 163 -18.32 11.00 11.86
CA ALA A 163 -19.43 11.92 11.65
C ALA A 163 -20.14 11.68 10.31
N GLN A 164 -19.37 11.38 9.26
CA GLN A 164 -19.91 11.09 7.93
C GLN A 164 -20.49 9.67 7.83
N PHE A 165 -19.87 8.70 8.51
CA PHE A 165 -20.40 7.33 8.58
C PHE A 165 -21.75 7.29 9.30
N GLY A 166 -21.95 8.11 10.35
CA GLY A 166 -23.26 8.24 11.02
C GLY A 166 -24.38 8.78 10.12
N GLN A 167 -24.03 9.41 8.99
CA GLN A 167 -24.97 9.87 7.96
C GLN A 167 -25.07 8.92 6.76
N LEU A 168 -24.20 7.91 6.68
CA LEU A 168 -24.19 6.93 5.61
C LEU A 168 -25.24 5.85 5.92
N THR A 169 -26.33 5.85 5.14
CA THR A 169 -27.34 4.80 5.24
C THR A 169 -26.77 3.48 4.73
N ALA A 170 -27.24 2.37 5.31
CA ALA A 170 -26.97 1.04 4.76
C ALA A 170 -27.35 1.02 3.26
N PRO A 171 -26.55 0.37 2.41
CA PRO A 171 -26.84 0.34 0.98
C PRO A 171 -28.07 -0.53 0.69
N ASP A 172 -28.96 -0.04 -0.16
CA ASP A 172 -30.06 -0.85 -0.70
C ASP A 172 -29.56 -1.84 -1.78
N ASP A 173 -28.48 -1.47 -2.47
CA ASP A 173 -27.85 -2.26 -3.51
C ASP A 173 -26.71 -3.10 -2.93
N GLU A 174 -26.85 -4.43 -3.02
CA GLU A 174 -25.91 -5.41 -2.47
C GLU A 174 -24.47 -5.21 -2.97
N GLN A 175 -24.26 -4.58 -4.13
CA GLN A 175 -22.90 -4.29 -4.64
C GLN A 175 -22.09 -3.38 -3.71
N TRP A 176 -22.75 -2.53 -2.91
CA TRP A 176 -22.11 -1.59 -1.98
C TRP A 176 -21.92 -2.16 -0.58
N GLN A 177 -22.49 -3.33 -0.28
CA GLN A 177 -22.36 -3.98 1.02
C GLN A 177 -20.89 -4.21 1.44
N PRO A 178 -19.99 -4.71 0.57
CA PRO A 178 -18.58 -4.89 0.92
C PRO A 178 -17.87 -3.57 1.24
N ALA A 179 -18.25 -2.49 0.53
CA ALA A 179 -17.71 -1.16 0.74
C ALA A 179 -18.15 -0.59 2.11
N TYR A 180 -19.44 -0.72 2.45
CA TYR A 180 -19.98 -0.34 3.75
C TYR A 180 -19.28 -1.08 4.90
N GLU A 181 -19.18 -2.40 4.82
CA GLU A 181 -18.52 -3.23 5.83
C GLU A 181 -17.03 -2.94 5.98
N ARG A 182 -16.37 -2.52 4.89
CA ARG A 182 -14.96 -2.12 4.91
C ARG A 182 -14.75 -0.91 5.82
N VAL A 183 -15.47 0.18 5.59
CA VAL A 183 -15.31 1.42 6.40
C VAL A 183 -15.81 1.22 7.82
N TRP A 184 -16.88 0.45 8.02
CA TRP A 184 -17.36 0.10 9.36
C TRP A 184 -16.27 -0.63 10.17
N ARG A 185 -15.66 -1.68 9.60
CA ARG A 185 -14.56 -2.42 10.27
C ARG A 185 -13.35 -1.55 10.55
N MET A 186 -12.98 -0.66 9.64
CA MET A 186 -11.88 0.28 9.87
C MET A 186 -12.17 1.20 11.07
N LEU A 187 -13.39 1.75 11.16
CA LEU A 187 -13.78 2.59 12.28
C LEU A 187 -13.87 1.84 13.62
N ASP A 188 -14.35 0.60 13.60
CA ASP A 188 -14.41 -0.29 14.76
C ASP A 188 -13.00 -0.63 15.29
N ARG A 189 -12.08 -0.98 14.38
CA ARG A 189 -10.66 -1.22 14.71
C ARG A 189 -9.99 0.04 15.24
N ALA A 190 -10.25 1.19 14.64
CA ALA A 190 -9.73 2.48 15.10
C ALA A 190 -10.19 2.81 16.53
N ALA A 191 -11.45 2.52 16.86
CA ALA A 191 -11.95 2.67 18.23
C ALA A 191 -11.25 1.72 19.22
N THR A 192 -10.97 0.48 18.82
CA THR A 192 -10.27 -0.50 19.67
C THR A 192 -8.81 -0.12 19.89
N VAL A 193 -8.07 0.13 18.82
CA VAL A 193 -6.62 0.36 18.88
C VAL A 193 -6.26 1.72 19.49
N GLY A 194 -7.16 2.72 19.41
CA GLY A 194 -6.97 4.03 20.04
C GLY A 194 -6.82 4.01 21.57
N THR A 195 -7.03 2.85 22.21
CA THR A 195 -6.75 2.64 23.65
C THR A 195 -5.28 2.32 23.93
N VAL A 196 -4.52 1.87 22.93
CA VAL A 196 -3.12 1.42 23.06
C VAL A 196 -2.17 2.05 22.06
N SER A 197 -2.68 2.89 21.16
CA SER A 197 -1.93 3.53 20.07
C SER A 197 -2.49 4.93 19.82
N VAL A 198 -1.60 5.84 19.41
CA VAL A 198 -1.94 7.27 19.25
C VAL A 198 -2.64 7.57 17.93
N LEU A 199 -2.43 6.72 16.92
CA LEU A 199 -2.98 6.88 15.57
C LEU A 199 -2.66 8.23 14.92
N ASP A 200 -1.48 8.78 15.19
CA ASP A 200 -0.96 9.93 14.47
C ASP A 200 -0.34 9.52 13.12
N ASN A 201 0.23 10.49 12.40
CA ASN A 201 0.86 10.25 11.10
C ASN A 201 2.22 9.51 11.17
N ARG A 202 2.66 9.07 12.35
CA ARG A 202 3.87 8.28 12.57
C ARG A 202 3.59 6.88 13.11
N ASP A 203 2.35 6.60 13.50
CA ASP A 203 1.94 5.32 14.09
C ASP A 203 1.61 4.26 13.03
N LEU A 204 2.65 3.76 12.37
CA LEU A 204 2.51 2.75 11.30
C LEU A 204 1.79 1.48 11.78
N ARG A 205 2.11 0.99 12.98
CA ARG A 205 1.55 -0.26 13.50
C ARG A 205 0.05 -0.10 13.81
N GLY A 206 -0.34 1.00 14.45
CA GLY A 206 -1.74 1.32 14.70
C GLY A 206 -2.54 1.41 13.41
N TRP A 207 -2.05 2.18 12.43
CA TRP A 207 -2.74 2.34 11.15
C TRP A 207 -2.77 1.07 10.32
N HIS A 208 -1.73 0.23 10.33
CA HIS A 208 -1.78 -1.08 9.70
C HIS A 208 -2.94 -1.92 10.26
N PHE A 209 -3.10 -1.96 11.58
CA PHE A 209 -4.22 -2.66 12.20
C PHE A 209 -5.58 -2.07 11.82
N VAL A 210 -5.74 -0.74 11.81
CA VAL A 210 -6.99 -0.09 11.38
C VAL A 210 -7.38 -0.52 9.97
N LEU A 211 -6.45 -0.40 9.03
CA LEU A 211 -6.72 -0.59 7.60
C LEU A 211 -6.91 -2.06 7.22
N THR A 212 -6.18 -2.98 7.86
CA THR A 212 -6.14 -4.38 7.44
C THR A 212 -6.74 -5.35 8.47
N GLY A 213 -6.62 -5.02 9.76
CA GLY A 213 -6.89 -5.92 10.87
C GLY A 213 -5.73 -6.87 11.18
N GLY A 214 -4.62 -6.77 10.46
CA GLY A 214 -3.38 -7.48 10.70
C GLY A 214 -2.52 -6.76 11.76
N VAL A 215 -1.61 -7.49 12.39
CA VAL A 215 -0.62 -6.92 13.32
C VAL A 215 0.73 -6.84 12.60
N LEU A 216 1.28 -5.62 12.51
CA LEU A 216 2.63 -5.41 12.00
C LEU A 216 3.65 -5.76 13.09
N ALA A 217 4.42 -6.82 12.86
CA ALA A 217 5.38 -7.31 13.83
C ALA A 217 6.55 -6.33 13.97
N THR A 218 7.21 -5.95 12.87
CA THR A 218 8.48 -5.22 12.89
C THR A 218 8.41 -3.89 12.14
N LEU A 219 8.99 -2.85 12.73
CA LEU A 219 9.25 -1.57 12.06
C LEU A 219 10.68 -1.55 11.50
N SER A 220 10.85 -1.00 10.30
CA SER A 220 12.16 -0.74 9.73
C SER A 220 12.99 0.15 10.65
N PRO A 221 14.23 -0.23 11.00
CA PRO A 221 15.12 0.58 11.81
C PRO A 221 15.86 1.64 10.97
N TYR A 222 15.40 1.89 9.74
CA TYR A 222 16.02 2.80 8.78
C TYR A 222 15.02 3.81 8.19
N GLY A 223 15.47 5.05 7.99
CA GLY A 223 14.80 6.08 7.20
C GLY A 223 13.51 6.60 7.83
N PHE A 224 13.36 6.49 9.16
CA PHE A 224 12.12 6.86 9.84
C PHE A 224 11.77 8.33 9.65
N ASP A 225 12.74 9.24 9.87
CA ASP A 225 12.58 10.68 9.67
C ASP A 225 12.74 11.10 8.19
N GLN A 226 13.21 10.18 7.34
CA GLN A 226 13.38 10.38 5.89
C GLN A 226 12.12 10.00 5.09
N GLY A 227 11.00 9.80 5.78
CA GLY A 227 9.71 9.53 5.16
C GLY A 227 9.46 8.07 4.82
N MET A 228 10.17 7.11 5.42
CA MET A 228 9.80 5.69 5.34
C MET A 228 8.93 5.24 6.52
N THR A 229 9.05 5.94 7.65
CA THR A 229 8.18 5.79 8.84
C THR A 229 7.97 4.34 9.28
N GLY A 230 9.03 3.53 9.25
CA GLY A 230 9.01 2.12 9.67
C GLY A 230 8.73 1.11 8.55
N ARG A 231 8.64 1.55 7.28
CA ARG A 231 8.61 0.66 6.11
C ARG A 231 10.00 0.52 5.50
N TYR A 232 10.24 -0.57 4.77
CA TYR A 232 11.45 -0.78 3.97
C TYR A 232 11.21 -0.28 2.54
N ALA A 233 12.15 0.49 2.00
CA ALA A 233 12.12 0.87 0.59
C ALA A 233 12.59 -0.31 -0.26
N TYR A 234 13.90 -0.57 -0.19
CA TYR A 234 14.56 -1.74 -0.73
C TYR A 234 15.23 -2.49 0.41
N THR A 235 15.08 -3.81 0.47
CA THR A 235 15.83 -4.63 1.43
C THR A 235 16.28 -5.93 0.81
N GLN A 236 17.53 -6.30 1.09
CA GLN A 236 17.97 -7.69 1.01
C GLN A 236 17.65 -8.33 2.35
N ASP A 237 16.76 -9.31 2.33
CA ASP A 237 16.33 -10.01 3.55
C ASP A 237 17.37 -11.05 3.99
N GLY A 238 17.27 -11.48 5.25
CA GLY A 238 18.21 -12.40 5.88
C GLY A 238 17.53 -13.52 6.65
N TYR A 239 18.25 -14.63 6.84
CA TYR A 239 17.78 -15.77 7.64
C TYR A 239 17.51 -15.38 9.10
N ASP A 240 18.32 -14.45 9.64
CA ASP A 240 18.17 -13.81 10.94
C ASP A 240 16.84 -13.06 11.07
N ARG A 241 16.47 -12.26 10.07
CA ARG A 241 15.20 -11.53 10.06
C ARG A 241 13.99 -12.46 9.91
N CYS A 242 14.10 -13.50 9.09
CA CYS A 242 13.11 -14.59 9.04
C CYS A 242 12.87 -15.20 10.43
N LEU A 243 13.94 -15.53 11.17
CA LEU A 243 13.84 -16.07 12.53
C LEU A 243 13.22 -15.05 13.50
N LEU A 244 13.69 -13.80 13.49
CA LEU A 244 13.14 -12.72 14.30
C LEU A 244 11.64 -12.54 14.04
N GLY A 245 11.19 -12.58 12.78
CA GLY A 245 9.79 -12.52 12.39
C GLY A 245 8.94 -13.63 13.02
N LEU A 246 9.43 -14.88 12.99
CA LEU A 246 8.76 -16.01 13.61
C LEU A 246 8.71 -15.87 15.15
N LEU A 247 9.77 -15.35 15.78
CA LEU A 247 9.78 -15.08 17.21
C LEU A 247 8.79 -13.97 17.60
N ARG A 248 8.71 -12.89 16.82
CA ARG A 248 7.72 -11.83 17.05
C ARG A 248 6.29 -12.29 16.77
N ALA A 249 6.08 -13.20 15.82
CA ALA A 249 4.78 -13.87 15.65
C ALA A 249 4.40 -14.69 16.89
N ARG A 250 5.37 -15.36 17.55
CA ARG A 250 5.12 -16.04 18.82
C ARG A 250 4.72 -15.08 19.92
N VAL A 251 5.34 -13.91 20.01
CA VAL A 251 4.96 -12.84 20.94
C VAL A 251 3.51 -12.42 20.73
N ILE A 252 3.10 -12.16 19.48
CA ILE A 252 1.72 -11.77 19.12
C ILE A 252 0.72 -12.88 19.49
N LEU A 253 0.99 -14.13 19.11
CA LEU A 253 0.12 -15.26 19.41
C LEU A 253 -0.04 -15.47 20.92
N ALA A 254 1.05 -15.33 21.69
CA ALA A 254 1.01 -15.43 23.15
C ALA A 254 0.19 -14.30 23.77
N ALA A 255 0.42 -13.05 23.37
CA ALA A 255 -0.26 -11.86 23.89
C ALA A 255 -1.77 -11.87 23.60
N THR A 256 -2.18 -12.49 22.50
CA THR A 256 -3.58 -12.61 22.06
C THR A 256 -4.25 -13.91 22.51
N GLY A 257 -3.51 -14.79 23.22
CA GLY A 257 -4.01 -16.08 23.70
C GLY A 257 -4.28 -17.13 22.62
N ARG A 258 -3.79 -16.92 21.39
CA ARG A 258 -3.97 -17.88 20.28
C ARG A 258 -2.96 -19.03 20.39
N ARG A 259 -3.43 -20.26 20.18
CA ARG A 259 -2.61 -21.48 20.28
C ARG A 259 -2.83 -22.42 19.10
N PRO A 260 -2.22 -22.13 17.93
CA PRO A 260 -2.20 -23.07 16.81
C PRO A 260 -1.64 -24.42 17.24
N ARG A 261 -2.17 -25.50 16.65
CA ARG A 261 -1.77 -26.89 16.90
C ARG A 261 -0.91 -27.47 15.78
N THR A 262 -0.87 -26.80 14.64
CA THR A 262 -0.13 -27.21 13.44
C THR A 262 0.38 -25.98 12.71
N VAL A 263 1.38 -26.19 11.84
CA VAL A 263 1.78 -25.22 10.82
C VAL A 263 1.31 -25.74 9.47
N SER A 264 0.58 -24.91 8.72
CA SER A 264 0.12 -25.22 7.36
C SER A 264 1.14 -24.71 6.34
N LEU A 265 1.72 -25.64 5.58
CA LEU A 265 2.71 -25.36 4.54
C LEU A 265 2.03 -24.98 3.22
N LEU A 266 2.28 -23.77 2.74
CA LEU A 266 1.91 -23.36 1.39
C LEU A 266 2.83 -24.06 0.35
N PRO A 267 2.40 -24.19 -0.92
CA PRO A 267 3.10 -25.02 -1.89
C PRO A 267 4.34 -24.39 -2.51
N ASP A 268 4.53 -23.07 -2.44
CA ASP A 268 5.72 -22.42 -3.00
C ASP A 268 6.97 -22.65 -2.14
N ARG A 269 8.15 -22.69 -2.78
CA ARG A 269 9.43 -23.03 -2.12
C ARG A 269 9.75 -22.13 -0.93
N SER A 270 9.56 -20.83 -1.09
CA SER A 270 9.85 -19.80 -0.10
C SER A 270 9.02 -20.00 1.16
N SER A 271 7.70 -20.14 1.00
CA SER A 271 6.78 -20.39 2.11
C SER A 271 6.96 -21.77 2.71
N GLN A 272 7.33 -22.80 1.93
CA GLN A 272 7.66 -24.11 2.48
C GLN A 272 8.88 -24.07 3.41
N ALA A 273 9.96 -23.41 2.99
CA ALA A 273 11.17 -23.28 3.81
C ALA A 273 10.87 -22.54 5.13
N LEU A 274 10.16 -21.40 5.04
CA LEU A 274 9.78 -20.63 6.22
C LEU A 274 8.78 -21.36 7.11
N GLY A 275 7.82 -22.09 6.52
CA GLY A 275 6.84 -22.91 7.23
C GLY A 275 7.46 -24.08 7.99
N LEU A 276 8.50 -24.71 7.43
CA LEU A 276 9.28 -25.74 8.13
C LEU A 276 10.08 -25.13 9.30
N ALA A 277 10.70 -23.97 9.11
CA ALA A 277 11.34 -23.25 10.20
C ALA A 277 10.34 -22.85 11.30
N ALA A 278 9.16 -22.39 10.93
CA ALA A 278 8.08 -22.11 11.87
C ALA A 278 7.65 -23.37 12.64
N ALA A 279 7.51 -24.51 11.99
CA ALA A 279 7.17 -25.75 12.68
C ALA A 279 8.18 -26.10 13.79
N GLU A 280 9.48 -25.95 13.52
CA GLU A 280 10.54 -26.15 14.51
C GLU A 280 10.52 -25.09 15.62
N VAL A 281 10.46 -23.80 15.25
CA VAL A 281 10.39 -22.68 16.20
C VAL A 281 9.20 -22.86 17.14
N PHE A 282 8.00 -23.16 16.63
CA PHE A 282 6.80 -23.29 17.46
C PHE A 282 6.65 -24.66 18.13
N GLY A 283 7.49 -25.64 17.80
CA GLY A 283 7.34 -27.02 18.28
C GLY A 283 6.04 -27.67 17.78
N LEU A 284 5.60 -27.33 16.57
CA LEU A 284 4.34 -27.76 15.98
C LEU A 284 4.59 -28.72 14.82
N ARG A 285 3.60 -29.56 14.53
CA ARG A 285 3.65 -30.46 13.36
C ARG A 285 3.38 -29.67 12.07
N PRO A 286 4.24 -29.80 11.03
CA PRO A 286 3.95 -29.25 9.71
C PRO A 286 2.96 -30.15 8.95
N GLU A 287 1.99 -29.54 8.28
CA GLU A 287 0.97 -30.20 7.47
C GLU A 287 0.79 -29.46 6.14
N PRO A 288 0.52 -30.13 5.00
CA PRO A 288 0.17 -29.44 3.75
C PRO A 288 -1.04 -28.53 3.94
N PHE A 289 -1.06 -27.35 3.31
CA PHE A 289 -2.17 -26.40 3.45
C PHE A 289 -3.54 -27.02 3.11
N SER A 290 -4.55 -26.62 3.88
CA SER A 290 -5.96 -26.94 3.65
C SER A 290 -6.80 -25.77 4.16
N ALA A 291 -7.64 -25.21 3.28
CA ALA A 291 -8.48 -24.06 3.60
C ALA A 291 -9.34 -24.26 4.86
N ARG A 292 -9.81 -25.49 5.08
CA ARG A 292 -10.70 -25.86 6.20
C ARG A 292 -9.98 -26.23 7.49
N ARG A 293 -8.65 -26.16 7.54
CA ARG A 293 -7.90 -26.52 8.74
C ARG A 293 -8.05 -25.43 9.80
N GLN A 294 -8.59 -25.83 10.95
CA GLN A 294 -8.71 -25.03 12.16
C GLN A 294 -7.41 -25.07 12.98
N ASP A 295 -7.27 -24.11 13.90
CA ASP A 295 -6.16 -24.03 14.86
C ASP A 295 -4.78 -24.23 14.21
N THR A 296 -4.50 -23.49 13.14
CA THR A 296 -3.27 -23.65 12.36
C THR A 296 -2.64 -22.30 12.04
N LEU A 297 -1.30 -22.27 12.04
CA LEU A 297 -0.53 -21.14 11.54
C LEU A 297 -0.20 -21.40 10.07
N VAL A 298 -0.82 -20.67 9.16
CA VAL A 298 -0.46 -20.66 7.75
C VAL A 298 0.71 -19.70 7.57
N VAL A 299 1.81 -20.18 6.98
CA VAL A 299 3.05 -19.39 6.87
C VAL A 299 3.35 -19.13 5.40
N ALA A 300 3.37 -17.86 5.04
CA ALA A 300 3.82 -17.37 3.75
C ALA A 300 5.11 -16.56 3.91
N TYR A 301 6.04 -16.72 2.98
CA TYR A 301 7.14 -15.75 2.88
C TYR A 301 6.63 -14.45 2.24
N ASP A 302 5.99 -14.57 1.08
CA ASP A 302 5.41 -13.47 0.31
C ASP A 302 4.14 -13.99 -0.38
N LEU A 303 2.99 -13.42 -0.07
CA LEU A 303 1.70 -13.85 -0.62
C LEU A 303 1.52 -13.45 -2.08
N THR A 304 2.29 -12.48 -2.60
CA THR A 304 2.24 -12.10 -4.03
C THR A 304 2.81 -13.19 -4.94
N ALA A 305 3.68 -14.06 -4.40
CA ALA A 305 4.20 -15.23 -5.10
C ALA A 305 3.22 -16.41 -5.14
N ALA A 306 2.09 -16.32 -4.42
CA ALA A 306 1.09 -17.37 -4.37
C ALA A 306 0.00 -17.17 -5.44
N GLY A 307 -0.48 -18.27 -6.03
CA GLY A 307 -1.47 -18.22 -7.11
C GLY A 307 -2.88 -17.80 -6.64
N ASP A 308 -3.67 -17.25 -7.56
CA ASP A 308 -5.01 -16.71 -7.30
C ASP A 308 -5.96 -17.70 -6.61
N GLU A 309 -5.90 -18.98 -6.96
CA GLU A 309 -6.74 -20.02 -6.34
C GLU A 309 -6.44 -20.15 -4.83
N LEU A 310 -5.16 -20.11 -4.46
CA LEU A 310 -4.74 -20.17 -3.06
C LEU A 310 -5.15 -18.90 -2.30
N MET A 311 -5.05 -17.73 -2.95
CA MET A 311 -5.53 -16.48 -2.35
C MET A 311 -7.04 -16.50 -2.13
N ALA A 312 -7.83 -16.98 -3.09
CA ALA A 312 -9.26 -17.15 -2.91
C ALA A 312 -9.60 -18.05 -1.72
N GLN A 313 -8.84 -19.12 -1.50
CA GLN A 313 -9.00 -20.04 -0.36
C GLN A 313 -8.61 -19.42 0.99
N LEU A 314 -7.70 -18.44 1.01
CA LEU A 314 -7.26 -17.76 2.23
C LEU A 314 -8.12 -16.54 2.61
N ARG A 315 -8.96 -16.04 1.68
CA ARG A 315 -9.79 -14.86 1.90
C ARG A 315 -10.75 -15.01 3.07
N GLU A 316 -11.43 -16.15 3.14
CA GLU A 316 -12.32 -16.48 4.26
C GLU A 316 -11.54 -17.06 5.43
N ARG A 317 -11.91 -16.64 6.64
CA ARG A 317 -11.26 -17.12 7.86
C ARG A 317 -11.86 -18.46 8.28
N THR A 318 -10.98 -19.41 8.54
CA THR A 318 -11.33 -20.63 9.28
C THR A 318 -11.01 -20.41 10.77
N ASP A 319 -11.87 -20.91 11.67
CA ASP A 319 -11.71 -20.77 13.12
C ASP A 319 -10.31 -21.21 13.60
N GLY A 320 -9.63 -20.34 14.34
CA GLY A 320 -8.29 -20.60 14.86
C GLY A 320 -7.17 -20.61 13.80
N GLN A 321 -7.49 -20.38 12.53
CA GLN A 321 -6.49 -20.22 11.47
C GLN A 321 -5.90 -18.80 11.52
N VAL A 322 -4.57 -18.72 11.65
CA VAL A 322 -3.82 -17.45 11.60
C VAL A 322 -2.94 -17.48 10.36
N LEU A 323 -3.07 -16.46 9.51
CA LEU A 323 -2.21 -16.26 8.35
C LEU A 323 -1.05 -15.33 8.70
N TYR A 324 0.16 -15.82 8.59
CA TYR A 324 1.39 -15.06 8.77
C TYR A 324 2.05 -14.85 7.41
N GLU A 325 2.47 -13.63 7.14
CA GLU A 325 3.32 -13.27 6.01
C GLU A 325 4.60 -12.61 6.52
N HIS A 326 5.74 -13.01 5.96
CA HIS A 326 7.01 -12.40 6.34
C HIS A 326 7.18 -11.03 5.66
N ALA A 327 7.09 -10.98 4.35
CA ALA A 327 7.43 -9.82 3.54
C ALA A 327 6.20 -9.32 2.77
N THR A 328 5.40 -8.44 3.39
CA THR A 328 4.24 -7.84 2.74
C THR A 328 4.66 -6.63 1.89
N CYS A 329 4.38 -6.67 0.59
CA CYS A 329 4.55 -5.51 -0.28
C CYS A 329 3.47 -4.48 0.04
N TRP A 330 3.82 -3.24 0.40
CA TRP A 330 2.80 -2.21 0.72
C TRP A 330 2.41 -1.35 -0.49
N THR A 331 3.23 -1.31 -1.53
CA THR A 331 2.96 -0.58 -2.78
C THR A 331 2.16 -1.39 -3.79
N ASP A 332 2.18 -2.72 -3.67
CA ASP A 332 1.32 -3.64 -4.40
C ASP A 332 0.91 -4.80 -3.48
N PRO A 333 -0.04 -4.55 -2.56
CA PRO A 333 -0.38 -5.54 -1.55
C PRO A 333 -1.12 -6.75 -2.14
N PRO A 334 -0.89 -7.94 -1.57
CA PRO A 334 -1.58 -9.17 -1.98
C PRO A 334 -3.10 -9.02 -1.85
N THR A 335 -3.84 -9.80 -2.64
CA THR A 335 -5.32 -9.78 -2.65
C THR A 335 -5.95 -10.21 -1.32
N VAL A 336 -5.16 -10.86 -0.47
CA VAL A 336 -5.48 -11.27 0.91
C VAL A 336 -4.48 -10.63 1.85
N THR A 337 -4.96 -9.92 2.87
CA THR A 337 -4.07 -9.41 3.92
C THR A 337 -3.77 -10.49 4.96
N ALA A 338 -2.50 -10.62 5.36
CA ALA A 338 -2.09 -11.45 6.48
C ALA A 338 -2.64 -10.94 7.83
N ASP A 339 -2.77 -11.87 8.77
CA ASP A 339 -3.15 -11.58 10.16
C ASP A 339 -1.97 -11.07 10.97
N ILE A 340 -0.77 -11.49 10.57
CA ILE A 340 0.52 -11.01 11.05
C ILE A 340 1.36 -10.72 9.81
N SER A 341 1.79 -9.48 9.64
CA SER A 341 2.80 -9.08 8.65
C SER A 341 4.10 -8.81 9.39
N THR A 342 5.21 -9.44 9.01
CA THR A 342 6.48 -9.16 9.70
C THR A 342 7.04 -7.80 9.30
N VAL A 343 7.31 -7.61 8.02
CA VAL A 343 7.81 -6.34 7.47
C VAL A 343 6.91 -5.83 6.35
N LEU A 344 6.88 -4.51 6.18
CA LEU A 344 6.30 -3.86 5.01
C LEU A 344 7.43 -3.37 4.11
N HIS A 345 7.46 -3.82 2.85
CA HIS A 345 8.50 -3.45 1.87
C HIS A 345 7.91 -2.91 0.56
N GLN A 346 8.73 -2.21 -0.25
CA GLN A 346 8.40 -1.97 -1.67
C GLN A 346 9.11 -2.97 -2.57
N THR A 347 10.36 -3.27 -2.25
CA THR A 347 11.16 -4.28 -2.93
C THR A 347 11.93 -5.10 -1.91
N VAL A 348 11.82 -6.42 -2.03
CA VAL A 348 12.56 -7.38 -1.21
C VAL A 348 13.31 -8.35 -2.10
N VAL A 349 14.56 -8.63 -1.73
CA VAL A 349 15.30 -9.79 -2.23
C VAL A 349 15.32 -10.83 -1.12
N ALA A 350 14.75 -12.01 -1.38
CA ALA A 350 14.67 -13.07 -0.38
C ALA A 350 16.06 -13.61 0.02
N PRO A 351 16.21 -14.24 1.20
CA PRO A 351 17.51 -14.73 1.67
C PRO A 351 18.15 -15.79 0.76
N TRP A 352 17.34 -16.46 -0.05
CA TRP A 352 17.76 -17.46 -1.05
C TRP A 352 17.78 -16.92 -2.49
N GLY A 353 17.50 -15.64 -2.70
CA GLY A 353 17.62 -14.98 -4.00
C GLY A 353 19.05 -14.58 -4.34
N GLU A 354 19.27 -14.12 -5.57
CA GLU A 354 20.55 -13.50 -5.95
C GLU A 354 20.75 -12.21 -5.16
N HIS A 355 21.87 -12.09 -4.46
CA HIS A 355 22.07 -11.02 -3.49
C HIS A 355 23.42 -10.33 -3.70
N LEU A 356 23.50 -9.03 -3.44
CA LEU A 356 24.79 -8.34 -3.36
C LEU A 356 25.44 -8.65 -2.02
N ARG A 357 26.69 -9.10 -2.04
CA ARG A 357 27.51 -9.35 -0.87
C ARG A 357 28.56 -8.25 -0.75
N HIS A 358 28.54 -7.51 0.35
CA HIS A 358 29.61 -6.59 0.68
C HIS A 358 30.83 -7.37 1.17
N THR A 359 31.98 -7.14 0.55
CA THR A 359 33.28 -7.66 1.00
C THR A 359 34.02 -6.56 1.75
N ALA A 360 34.86 -6.91 2.73
CA ALA A 360 35.53 -5.94 3.61
C ALA A 360 36.41 -4.90 2.90
N SER A 361 36.73 -5.08 1.61
CA SER A 361 37.65 -4.21 0.88
C SER A 361 37.38 -4.14 -0.63
N GLY A 362 36.14 -4.32 -1.08
CA GLY A 362 35.81 -4.33 -2.50
C GLY A 362 34.37 -3.89 -2.82
N PRO A 363 34.07 -3.63 -4.11
CA PRO A 363 32.71 -3.36 -4.54
C PRO A 363 31.79 -4.54 -4.18
N PRO A 364 30.48 -4.30 -3.99
CA PRO A 364 29.52 -5.36 -3.75
C PRO A 364 29.61 -6.40 -4.88
N GLN A 365 29.74 -7.68 -4.52
CA GLN A 365 29.80 -8.76 -5.50
C GLN A 365 28.47 -9.51 -5.51
N PRO A 366 27.94 -9.88 -6.69
CA PRO A 366 26.76 -10.73 -6.77
C PRO A 366 27.10 -12.11 -6.20
N ALA A 367 26.25 -12.58 -5.31
CA ALA A 367 26.20 -13.97 -4.88
C ALA A 367 25.02 -14.64 -5.60
N PRO A 368 25.21 -15.88 -6.09
CA PRO A 368 24.16 -16.61 -6.78
C PRO A 368 23.01 -16.93 -5.83
N ALA A 369 21.84 -17.22 -6.41
CA ALA A 369 20.71 -17.74 -5.66
C ALA A 369 21.09 -19.02 -4.90
N ASP A 370 20.45 -19.21 -3.75
CA ASP A 370 20.65 -20.38 -2.92
C ASP A 370 19.70 -21.49 -3.36
N ASP A 371 20.23 -22.50 -4.06
CA ASP A 371 19.49 -23.64 -4.60
C ASP A 371 19.36 -24.82 -3.61
N ARG A 372 19.80 -24.67 -2.35
CA ARG A 372 19.67 -25.72 -1.33
C ARG A 372 18.21 -26.16 -1.14
N SER A 373 18.01 -27.35 -0.58
CA SER A 373 16.65 -27.86 -0.34
C SER A 373 15.88 -27.01 0.69
N VAL A 374 14.55 -27.04 0.64
CA VAL A 374 13.69 -26.32 1.61
C VAL A 374 14.00 -26.67 3.08
N ARG A 375 14.48 -27.90 3.34
CA ARG A 375 14.87 -28.33 4.70
C ARG A 375 16.19 -27.71 5.15
N GLU A 376 17.15 -27.58 4.23
CA GLU A 376 18.43 -26.94 4.53
C GLU A 376 18.24 -25.44 4.77
N LEU A 377 17.39 -24.78 3.97
CA LEU A 377 17.00 -23.39 4.18
C LEU A 377 16.29 -23.21 5.53
N ALA A 378 15.33 -24.07 5.85
CA ALA A 378 14.63 -24.02 7.14
C ALA A 378 15.60 -24.15 8.33
N ALA A 379 16.55 -25.08 8.24
CA ALA A 379 17.57 -25.27 9.28
C ALA A 379 18.55 -24.09 9.38
N GLU A 380 18.76 -23.33 8.29
CA GLU A 380 19.56 -22.11 8.32
C GLU A 380 18.82 -20.97 9.04
N ILE A 381 17.51 -20.83 8.78
CA ILE A 381 16.65 -19.89 9.52
C ILE A 381 16.72 -20.18 11.02
N THR A 382 16.55 -21.44 11.45
CA THR A 382 16.51 -21.75 12.90
C THR A 382 17.85 -21.64 13.61
N ARG A 383 18.97 -21.64 12.86
CA ARG A 383 20.33 -21.45 13.39
C ARG A 383 20.83 -20.00 13.35
N ALA A 384 20.11 -19.10 12.70
CA ALA A 384 20.51 -17.71 12.56
C ALA A 384 20.51 -16.96 13.92
N ASP A 385 21.23 -15.84 13.99
CA ASP A 385 21.20 -14.95 15.15
C ASP A 385 20.06 -13.93 14.96
N PRO A 386 18.98 -13.98 15.76
CA PRO A 386 17.83 -13.10 15.58
C PRO A 386 18.03 -11.71 16.19
N THR A 387 19.25 -11.35 16.61
CA THR A 387 19.54 -10.04 17.21
C THR A 387 19.10 -8.92 16.26
N PRO A 388 18.18 -8.03 16.68
CA PRO A 388 17.70 -6.95 15.82
C PRO A 388 18.84 -6.02 15.39
N ASP A 389 18.78 -5.60 14.14
CA ASP A 389 19.64 -4.55 13.62
C ASP A 389 19.38 -3.23 14.36
N SER A 390 20.45 -2.57 14.80
CA SER A 390 20.36 -1.27 15.49
C SER A 390 19.91 -0.14 14.57
N GLY A 391 20.03 -0.32 13.25
CA GLY A 391 19.62 0.67 12.27
C GLY A 391 20.43 1.95 12.26
N ASP A 392 19.79 3.04 11.84
CA ASP A 392 20.36 4.40 11.82
C ASP A 392 20.16 5.19 13.12
N GLY A 393 19.41 4.63 14.08
CA GLY A 393 19.10 5.26 15.36
C GLY A 393 17.97 6.29 15.33
N GLU A 394 17.33 6.52 14.17
CA GLU A 394 16.20 7.46 14.02
C GLU A 394 14.85 6.78 14.31
N THR A 395 14.73 5.47 14.05
CA THR A 395 13.49 4.73 14.34
C THR A 395 13.28 4.56 15.85
N PRO A 396 12.08 4.86 16.39
CA PRO A 396 11.72 4.53 17.76
C PRO A 396 11.96 3.05 18.09
N ALA A 397 12.45 2.76 19.29
CA ALA A 397 12.77 1.41 19.71
C ALA A 397 11.58 0.45 19.57
N ASP A 398 11.74 -0.57 18.72
CA ASP A 398 10.66 -1.51 18.38
C ASP A 398 10.71 -2.80 19.23
N LEU A 399 10.50 -2.61 20.53
CA LEU A 399 10.66 -3.65 21.56
C LEU A 399 9.49 -4.65 21.61
N ASP A 400 9.78 -5.88 22.03
CA ASP A 400 8.79 -6.94 22.25
C ASP A 400 7.73 -6.57 23.29
N ASP A 401 8.08 -5.80 24.33
CA ASP A 401 7.11 -5.32 25.33
C ASP A 401 6.08 -4.35 24.72
N THR A 402 6.50 -3.53 23.75
CA THR A 402 5.60 -2.65 23.01
C THR A 402 4.69 -3.46 22.09
N LEU A 403 5.25 -4.45 21.38
CA LEU A 403 4.45 -5.36 20.56
C LEU A 403 3.46 -6.19 21.38
N THR A 404 3.87 -6.68 22.55
CA THR A 404 3.03 -7.45 23.48
C THR A 404 1.84 -6.62 23.95
N ARG A 405 2.09 -5.38 24.43
CA ARG A 405 1.02 -4.47 24.87
C ARG A 405 0.04 -4.15 23.73
N PHE A 406 0.57 -3.88 22.54
CA PHE A 406 -0.25 -3.62 21.36
C PHE A 406 -1.14 -4.83 21.02
N ALA A 407 -0.54 -6.01 20.87
CA ALA A 407 -1.24 -7.25 20.51
C ALA A 407 -2.30 -7.64 21.56
N ALA A 408 -1.99 -7.51 22.85
CA ALA A 408 -2.95 -7.74 23.92
C ALA A 408 -4.11 -6.73 23.88
N GLY A 409 -3.83 -5.45 23.59
CA GLY A 409 -4.83 -4.40 23.48
C GLY A 409 -5.83 -4.61 22.36
N VAL A 410 -5.40 -5.15 21.22
CA VAL A 410 -6.28 -5.39 20.07
C VAL A 410 -6.92 -6.78 20.04
N ALA A 411 -6.55 -7.68 20.97
CA ALA A 411 -6.90 -9.11 20.94
C ALA A 411 -8.40 -9.39 20.79
N GLY A 412 -9.27 -8.58 21.41
CA GLY A 412 -10.73 -8.74 21.34
C GLY A 412 -11.36 -8.44 19.97
N SER A 413 -10.64 -7.69 19.12
CA SER A 413 -11.08 -7.31 17.76
C SER A 413 -10.24 -7.97 16.66
N TRP A 414 -9.20 -8.73 17.05
CA TRP A 414 -8.28 -9.38 16.11
C TRP A 414 -8.89 -10.67 15.53
N LEU A 415 -8.59 -10.93 14.26
CA LEU A 415 -9.13 -12.04 13.45
C LEU A 415 -10.65 -11.95 13.17
N THR A 416 -11.19 -10.73 13.00
CA THR A 416 -12.59 -10.51 12.63
C THR A 416 -12.75 -10.13 11.14
N GLY A 417 -13.85 -10.62 10.53
CA GLY A 417 -14.19 -10.41 9.11
C GLY A 417 -13.23 -11.07 8.12
N PRO A 418 -13.50 -10.96 6.81
CA PRO A 418 -12.66 -11.56 5.76
C PRO A 418 -11.32 -10.85 5.62
N ARG A 419 -10.32 -11.57 5.10
CA ARG A 419 -9.01 -11.03 4.70
C ARG A 419 -9.11 -10.35 3.34
N GLY A 420 -9.64 -9.13 3.33
CA GLY A 420 -9.70 -8.32 2.11
C GLY A 420 -8.34 -7.78 1.69
N ARG A 421 -8.21 -7.39 0.42
CA ARG A 421 -7.05 -6.69 -0.12
C ARG A 421 -6.86 -5.36 0.61
N ALA A 422 -5.63 -5.08 1.04
CA ALA A 422 -5.27 -3.75 1.56
C ALA A 422 -5.25 -2.72 0.42
N SER A 423 -5.48 -1.44 0.73
CA SER A 423 -5.27 -0.39 -0.26
C SER A 423 -3.77 -0.30 -0.61
N ALA A 424 -3.45 -0.09 -1.89
CA ALA A 424 -2.09 0.19 -2.35
C ALA A 424 -1.60 1.61 -1.98
N SER A 425 -2.42 2.37 -1.24
CA SER A 425 -2.05 3.67 -0.69
C SER A 425 -1.24 3.52 0.60
N PRO A 426 -0.27 4.43 0.87
CA PRO A 426 0.43 4.50 2.15
C PRO A 426 -0.51 4.83 3.33
N GLY A 427 -1.73 5.32 3.05
CA GLY A 427 -2.71 5.70 4.06
C GLY A 427 -2.24 6.89 4.92
N PRO A 428 -2.69 6.98 6.18
CA PRO A 428 -2.44 8.15 7.04
C PRO A 428 -1.00 8.34 7.47
N VAL A 429 -0.16 7.31 7.31
CA VAL A 429 1.27 7.32 7.61
C VAL A 429 2.02 7.41 6.29
N PRO A 430 2.41 8.62 5.85
CA PRO A 430 3.05 8.81 4.56
C PRO A 430 4.29 7.95 4.43
N SER A 431 4.55 7.50 3.20
CA SER A 431 5.81 6.84 2.87
C SER A 431 6.27 7.23 1.48
N SER A 432 7.56 7.50 1.34
CA SER A 432 8.19 7.67 0.04
C SER A 432 8.06 6.39 -0.77
N ARG A 433 7.53 6.49 -2.00
CA ARG A 433 7.50 5.40 -2.99
C ARG A 433 8.61 5.65 -4.00
N PHE A 434 9.48 4.67 -4.20
CA PHE A 434 10.55 4.71 -5.18
C PHE A 434 10.09 3.91 -6.41
N LEU A 435 10.21 4.53 -7.58
CA LEU A 435 9.78 3.97 -8.88
C LEU A 435 10.98 3.53 -9.71
#